data_AF-W6KRE5-F1
#
_entry.id   AF-W6KRE5-F1
#
_cell.length_a   1.000
_cell.length_b   1.000
_cell.length_c   1.000
_cell.angle_alpha   90.00
_cell.angle_beta   90.00
_cell.angle_gamma   90.00
#
_symmetry.space_group_name_H-M   'P 1'
#
loop_
_entity.id
_entity.type
_entity.pdbx_description
1 polymer ?
#
loop_
_entity_poly.entity_id
_entity_poly.type
_entity_poly.pdbx_seq_one_letter_code
_entity_poly.pdbx_strand_id
1 'polypeptide(L)'
;MAHDSADTPTSTVDNQDERQALARLTEELKQTQSKFEEWKAKAKVGVDQLRGRIVELTTQLEASESQRQTLVMSLDKLRSSKEGDLTWIEGLGMNHNLGLLALERERAVGEYLLQASHDKIEAVWEALLLQFNDFPPNAVKDQPSSTSEDELERYKQRVATTMKLQQKNSEALQNQVVELQQRLQLAEKELQERAAALSGKEETVSLLEQRLSSVERAYEELQQTHDTPLGGPNMDRISAMEERMEEELDRLRAEFMQHENTVLMQHHDELERLQSMHEREIQAIQQEAEERLARELDAALSFQKPQAMPSPSSPSTQEDAAYLELLKEFEALESQHRTLIQEHAAMKNIMQQLNSRKDAEGTDDRKAISISCHQHNPTSLAEAKELIEGLQTCLTTTTDQLWQLKKSLMSGNENKAPEGALDPQHVTYLRSIIVNIFCLCDKNSTIAKLLPVTSTLLEFSKEDLDAIYANKPEWKRRQ
;
A
#
# COMPACT_ATOMS: atom_id res chain seq x y z
N MET A 1 0.70 -48.63 84.55
CA MET A 1 1.58 -48.79 83.38
C MET A 1 0.74 -49.35 82.25
N ALA A 2 0.34 -48.49 81.31
CA ALA A 2 -0.12 -48.79 79.94
C ALA A 2 -0.80 -47.51 79.43
N HIS A 3 -0.08 -46.71 78.65
CA HIS A 3 -0.67 -45.71 77.78
C HIS A 3 -0.52 -46.26 76.36
N ASP A 4 -1.63 -46.71 75.79
CA ASP A 4 -1.74 -47.05 74.38
C ASP A 4 -1.73 -45.75 73.57
N SER A 5 -0.64 -45.54 72.82
CA SER A 5 -0.55 -44.54 71.77
C SER A 5 -1.19 -45.11 70.52
N ALA A 6 -2.40 -44.62 70.20
CA ALA A 6 -3.06 -44.88 68.94
C ALA A 6 -2.35 -44.12 67.81
N ASP A 7 -1.64 -44.87 66.96
CA ASP A 7 -1.12 -44.41 65.69
C ASP A 7 -2.28 -44.10 64.72
N THR A 8 -2.35 -42.86 64.26
CA THR A 8 -3.28 -42.37 63.23
C THR A 8 -2.69 -42.59 61.82
N PRO A 9 -3.28 -43.44 60.96
CA PRO A 9 -2.75 -43.73 59.63
C PRO A 9 -3.43 -42.93 58.50
N THR A 10 -4.04 -41.77 58.78
CA THR A 10 -4.83 -41.01 57.78
C THR A 10 -4.04 -39.98 56.96
N SER A 11 -2.78 -39.69 57.29
CA SER A 11 -2.00 -38.63 56.60
C SER A 11 -1.29 -39.09 55.31
N THR A 12 -1.18 -40.39 55.06
CA THR A 12 -0.41 -40.94 53.94
C THR A 12 -1.15 -40.97 52.61
N VAL A 13 -2.50 -40.95 52.62
CA VAL A 13 -3.32 -41.03 51.40
C VAL A 13 -3.38 -39.66 50.70
N ASP A 14 -3.59 -38.57 51.44
CA ASP A 14 -3.63 -37.21 50.88
C ASP A 14 -2.31 -36.81 50.20
N ASN A 15 -1.17 -37.24 50.75
CA ASN A 15 0.15 -36.99 50.18
C ASN A 15 0.38 -37.69 48.83
N GLN A 16 -0.36 -38.76 48.53
CA GLN A 16 -0.19 -39.51 47.29
C GLN A 16 -0.96 -38.86 46.14
N ASP A 17 -2.14 -38.32 46.42
CA ASP A 17 -2.94 -37.58 45.45
C ASP A 17 -2.30 -36.23 45.09
N GLU A 18 -1.73 -35.53 46.06
CA GLU A 18 -0.96 -34.30 45.82
C GLU A 18 0.27 -34.56 44.93
N ARG A 19 0.99 -35.67 45.15
CA ARG A 19 2.14 -36.04 44.30
C ARG A 19 1.72 -36.37 42.88
N GLN A 20 0.58 -37.03 42.69
CA GLN A 20 0.04 -37.29 41.36
C GLN A 20 -0.41 -36.01 40.66
N ALA A 21 -1.04 -35.08 41.39
CA ALA A 21 -1.43 -33.78 40.85
C ALA A 21 -0.20 -32.95 40.42
N LEU A 22 0.84 -32.90 41.25
CA LEU A 22 2.11 -32.23 40.91
C LEU A 22 2.80 -32.88 39.70
N ALA A 23 2.75 -34.20 39.57
CA ALA A 23 3.29 -34.90 38.39
C ALA A 23 2.52 -34.55 37.10
N ARG A 24 1.19 -34.41 37.18
CA ARG A 24 0.38 -33.98 36.03
C ARG A 24 0.67 -32.53 35.64
N LEU A 25 0.69 -31.62 36.61
CA LEU A 25 1.01 -30.21 36.36
C LEU A 25 2.41 -30.00 35.79
N THR A 26 3.40 -30.77 36.25
CA THR A 26 4.77 -30.69 35.69
C THR A 26 4.85 -31.20 34.26
N GLU A 27 4.08 -32.24 33.90
CA GLU A 27 3.98 -32.72 32.52
C GLU A 27 3.23 -31.74 31.62
N GLU A 28 2.12 -31.14 32.08
CA GLU A 28 1.40 -30.09 31.36
C GLU A 28 2.27 -28.84 31.13
N LEU A 29 3.04 -28.43 32.13
CA LEU A 29 4.00 -27.33 32.01
C LEU A 29 5.08 -27.65 30.97
N LYS A 30 5.59 -28.88 30.97
CA LYS A 30 6.57 -29.32 29.96
C LYS A 30 5.97 -29.35 28.54
N GLN A 31 4.72 -29.79 28.39
CA GLN A 31 4.02 -29.79 27.11
C GLN A 31 3.75 -28.38 26.59
N THR A 32 3.28 -27.47 27.45
CA THR A 32 3.06 -26.07 27.07
C THR A 32 4.37 -25.36 26.71
N GLN A 33 5.46 -25.64 27.44
CA GLN A 33 6.79 -25.14 27.10
C GLN A 33 7.29 -25.68 25.75
N SER A 34 7.07 -26.96 25.45
CA SER A 34 7.40 -27.55 24.15
C SER A 34 6.60 -26.91 23.00
N LYS A 35 5.29 -26.72 23.19
CA LYS A 35 4.43 -26.04 22.20
C LYS A 35 4.86 -24.60 21.97
N PHE A 36 5.25 -23.89 23.03
CA PHE A 36 5.75 -22.53 22.94
C PHE A 36 7.05 -22.43 22.12
N GLU A 37 8.01 -23.33 22.34
CA GLU A 37 9.25 -23.36 21.55
C GLU A 37 8.99 -23.73 20.08
N GLU A 38 8.04 -24.63 19.79
CA GLU A 38 7.63 -24.93 18.42
C GLU A 38 7.01 -23.70 17.73
N TRP A 39 6.13 -22.98 18.43
CA TRP A 39 5.53 -21.74 17.93
C TRP A 39 6.58 -20.67 17.67
N LYS A 40 7.55 -20.52 18.57
CA LYS A 40 8.67 -19.59 18.41
C LYS A 40 9.54 -19.95 17.21
N ALA A 41 9.79 -21.23 16.97
CA ALA A 41 10.51 -21.69 15.79
C ALA A 41 9.74 -21.40 14.50
N LYS A 42 8.43 -21.67 14.45
CA LYS A 42 7.57 -21.35 13.30
C LYS A 42 7.49 -19.85 13.02
N ALA A 43 7.31 -19.05 14.07
CA ALA A 43 7.28 -17.59 13.97
C ALA A 43 8.62 -17.05 13.43
N LYS A 44 9.74 -17.58 13.91
CA LYS A 44 11.07 -17.22 13.40
C LYS A 44 11.21 -17.52 11.91
N VAL A 45 10.80 -18.71 11.46
CA VAL A 45 10.83 -19.06 10.03
C VAL A 45 9.96 -18.11 9.20
N GLY A 46 8.76 -17.76 9.68
CA GLY A 46 7.90 -16.78 8.99
C GLY A 46 8.53 -15.39 8.90
N VAL A 47 9.17 -14.92 9.98
CA VAL A 47 9.91 -13.64 9.99
C VAL A 47 11.10 -13.68 9.03
N ASP A 48 11.86 -14.77 9.00
CA ASP A 48 13.01 -14.92 8.11
C ASP A 48 12.57 -14.97 6.64
N GLN A 49 11.43 -15.61 6.33
CA GLN A 49 10.82 -15.60 4.99
C GLN A 49 10.37 -14.18 4.58
N LEU A 50 9.70 -13.45 5.47
CA LEU A 50 9.31 -12.06 5.22
C LEU A 50 10.52 -11.16 5.00
N ARG A 51 11.58 -11.31 5.81
CA ARG A 51 12.85 -10.60 5.63
C ARG A 51 13.48 -10.91 4.27
N GLY A 52 13.50 -12.19 3.87
CA GLY A 52 13.97 -12.61 2.55
C GLY A 52 13.18 -11.95 1.41
N ARG A 53 11.84 -11.92 1.53
CA ARG A 53 10.97 -11.29 0.53
C ARG A 53 11.16 -9.77 0.44
N ILE A 54 11.37 -9.10 1.58
CA ILE A 54 11.68 -7.66 1.60
C ILE A 54 13.01 -7.40 0.88
N VAL A 55 14.06 -8.17 1.16
CA VAL A 55 15.36 -8.03 0.46
C VAL A 55 15.20 -8.23 -1.03
N GLU A 56 14.50 -9.28 -1.46
CA GLU A 56 14.23 -9.55 -2.87
C GLU A 56 13.51 -8.38 -3.55
N LEU A 57 12.42 -7.89 -2.97
CA LEU A 57 11.65 -6.76 -3.52
C LEU A 57 12.47 -5.47 -3.57
N THR A 58 13.30 -5.20 -2.56
CA THR A 58 14.21 -4.04 -2.56
C THR A 58 15.24 -4.16 -3.69
N THR A 59 15.82 -5.34 -3.91
CA THR A 59 16.77 -5.53 -5.03
C THR A 59 16.09 -5.39 -6.39
N GLN A 60 14.85 -5.84 -6.54
CA GLN A 60 14.06 -5.63 -7.77
C GLN A 60 13.74 -4.15 -8.00
N LEU A 61 13.40 -3.42 -6.93
CA LEU A 61 13.16 -1.98 -7.00
C LEU A 61 14.42 -1.23 -7.42
N GLU A 62 15.58 -1.51 -6.80
CA GLU A 62 16.86 -0.91 -7.15
C GLU A 62 17.26 -1.19 -8.62
N ALA A 63 17.02 -2.42 -9.10
CA ALA A 63 17.25 -2.78 -10.50
C ALA A 63 16.35 -1.99 -11.45
N SER A 64 15.06 -1.86 -11.13
CA SER A 64 14.09 -1.07 -11.91
C SER A 64 14.44 0.42 -11.92
N GLU A 65 14.85 0.98 -10.78
CA GLU A 65 15.29 2.36 -10.68
C GLU A 65 16.56 2.62 -11.50
N SER A 66 17.52 1.70 -11.48
CA SER A 66 18.75 1.77 -12.30
C SER A 66 18.42 1.74 -13.80
N GLN A 67 17.46 0.90 -14.22
CA GLN A 67 16.96 0.88 -15.60
C GLN A 67 16.28 2.20 -15.97
N ARG A 68 15.43 2.74 -15.09
CA ARG A 68 14.77 4.04 -15.29
C ARG A 68 15.78 5.18 -15.41
N GLN A 69 16.81 5.21 -14.56
CA GLN A 69 17.89 6.19 -14.65
C GLN A 69 18.63 6.09 -15.99
N THR A 70 18.93 4.88 -16.46
CA THR A 70 19.56 4.64 -17.76
C THR A 70 18.69 5.19 -18.91
N LEU A 71 17.38 4.94 -18.87
CA LEU A 71 16.44 5.47 -19.86
C LEU A 71 16.37 7.00 -19.81
N VAL A 72 16.32 7.60 -18.63
CA VAL A 72 16.34 9.06 -18.47
C VAL A 72 17.62 9.66 -19.07
N MET A 73 18.79 9.09 -18.77
CA MET A 73 20.06 9.56 -19.37
C MET A 73 20.06 9.42 -20.90
N SER A 74 19.47 8.35 -21.44
CA SER A 74 19.35 8.17 -22.89
C SER A 74 18.41 9.22 -23.53
N LEU A 75 17.30 9.57 -22.86
CA LEU A 75 16.38 10.60 -23.31
C LEU A 75 17.01 12.00 -23.25
N ASP A 76 17.75 12.31 -22.19
CA ASP A 76 18.47 13.59 -22.08
C ASP A 76 19.54 13.73 -23.17
N LYS A 77 20.24 12.64 -23.50
CA LYS A 77 21.21 12.62 -24.61
C LYS A 77 20.52 12.88 -25.96
N LEU A 78 19.34 12.30 -26.18
CA LEU A 78 18.54 12.56 -27.39
C LEU A 78 17.99 13.99 -27.42
N ARG A 79 17.55 14.54 -26.29
CA ARG A 79 17.05 15.92 -26.19
C ARG A 79 18.18 16.93 -26.44
N SER A 80 19.34 16.75 -25.80
CA SER A 80 20.50 17.61 -26.00
C SER A 80 21.05 17.54 -27.43
N SER A 81 20.89 16.41 -28.12
CA SER A 81 21.24 16.29 -29.54
C SER A 81 20.26 17.01 -30.46
N LYS A 82 19.01 17.21 -30.04
CA LYS A 82 17.95 17.81 -30.87
C LYS A 82 17.87 19.33 -30.73
N GLU A 83 18.25 19.88 -29.57
CA GLU A 83 18.30 21.34 -29.33
C GLU A 83 19.46 22.05 -30.05
N GLY A 84 20.45 21.31 -30.59
CA GLY A 84 21.53 21.87 -31.40
C GLY A 84 21.18 22.16 -32.87
N ASP A 85 20.05 21.63 -33.38
CA ASP A 85 19.85 21.49 -34.85
C ASP A 85 18.46 21.95 -35.35
N LEU A 86 17.62 22.53 -34.49
CA LEU A 86 16.22 22.85 -34.79
C LEU A 86 15.95 24.26 -35.34
N THR A 87 16.96 25.04 -35.73
CA THR A 87 16.72 26.38 -36.32
C THR A 87 16.39 26.39 -37.82
N TRP A 88 16.41 25.24 -38.52
CA TRP A 88 16.27 25.24 -40.00
C TRP A 88 15.08 24.48 -40.59
N ILE A 89 14.25 23.79 -39.79
CA ILE A 89 13.23 22.87 -40.35
C ILE A 89 11.84 23.11 -39.75
N GLU A 90 11.23 24.23 -40.09
CA GLU A 90 9.79 24.45 -39.94
C GLU A 90 9.08 24.82 -41.26
N GLY A 91 9.77 24.67 -42.41
CA GLY A 91 9.31 25.24 -43.67
C GLY A 91 8.60 24.34 -44.68
N LEU A 92 8.89 23.04 -44.80
CA LEU A 92 8.47 22.30 -46.00
C LEU A 92 8.10 20.84 -45.71
N GLY A 93 6.80 20.63 -45.48
CA GLY A 93 6.17 19.32 -45.61
C GLY A 93 6.07 18.92 -47.08
N MET A 94 7.04 18.18 -47.59
CA MET A 94 7.01 17.58 -48.93
C MET A 94 7.46 16.11 -48.86
N ASN A 95 6.58 15.22 -49.30
CA ASN A 95 6.76 13.77 -49.40
C ASN A 95 8.07 13.40 -50.15
N HIS A 96 8.93 12.61 -49.50
CA HIS A 96 10.30 12.31 -49.93
C HIS A 96 10.43 11.29 -51.08
N ASN A 97 9.34 10.71 -51.59
CA ASN A 97 9.42 9.68 -52.64
C ASN A 97 9.31 10.19 -54.09
N LEU A 98 9.05 11.48 -54.31
CA LEU A 98 8.93 12.07 -55.66
C LEU A 98 10.19 12.83 -56.12
N GLY A 99 11.16 13.07 -55.24
CA GLY A 99 12.35 13.87 -55.55
C GLY A 99 13.42 13.13 -56.37
N LEU A 100 13.60 11.82 -56.14
CA LEU A 100 14.69 11.07 -56.77
C LEU A 100 14.48 10.87 -58.29
N LEU A 101 13.24 10.59 -58.71
CA LEU A 101 12.91 10.36 -60.12
C LEU A 101 12.91 11.65 -60.96
N ALA A 102 12.69 12.82 -60.33
CA ALA A 102 12.74 14.10 -61.02
C ALA A 102 14.19 14.49 -61.37
N LEU A 103 15.15 14.21 -60.48
CA LEU A 103 16.56 14.55 -60.68
C LEU A 103 17.23 13.70 -61.76
N GLU A 104 16.90 12.41 -61.88
CA GLU A 104 17.44 11.56 -62.96
C GLU A 104 16.97 12.01 -64.35
N ARG A 105 15.71 12.47 -64.46
CA ARG A 105 15.16 13.00 -65.72
C ARG A 105 15.85 14.30 -66.13
N GLU A 106 16.11 15.20 -65.19
CA GLU A 106 16.79 16.46 -65.48
C GLU A 106 18.25 16.26 -65.88
N ARG A 107 18.95 15.28 -65.27
CA ARG A 107 20.32 14.91 -65.68
C ARG A 107 20.38 14.44 -67.13
N ALA A 108 19.49 13.54 -67.54
CA ALA A 108 19.46 13.01 -68.90
C ALA A 108 19.18 14.09 -69.96
N VAL A 109 18.32 15.07 -69.63
CA VAL A 109 18.04 16.21 -70.53
C VAL A 109 19.25 17.15 -70.62
N GLY A 110 19.97 17.36 -69.51
CA GLY A 110 21.20 18.17 -69.48
C GLY A 110 22.31 17.58 -70.35
N GLU A 111 22.56 16.27 -70.26
CA GLU A 111 23.58 15.58 -71.06
C GLU A 111 23.26 15.63 -72.57
N TYR A 112 21.99 15.47 -72.96
CA TYR A 112 21.57 15.57 -74.37
C TYR A 112 21.75 16.98 -74.96
N LEU A 113 21.41 18.03 -74.20
CA LEU A 113 21.55 19.42 -74.66
C LEU A 113 23.02 19.83 -74.83
N LEU A 114 23.91 19.38 -73.94
CA LEU A 114 25.34 19.62 -74.07
C LEU A 114 25.90 18.95 -75.34
N GLN A 115 25.56 17.70 -75.60
CA GLN A 115 26.00 16.98 -76.80
C GLN A 115 25.50 17.68 -78.08
N ALA A 116 24.22 18.02 -78.15
CA ALA A 116 23.64 18.71 -79.31
C ALA A 116 24.24 20.10 -79.57
N SER A 117 24.70 20.79 -78.52
CA SER A 117 25.39 22.07 -78.66
C SER A 117 26.82 21.92 -79.19
N HIS A 118 27.52 20.86 -78.78
CA HIS A 118 28.86 20.55 -79.24
C HIS A 118 28.88 20.25 -80.73
N ASP A 119 28.01 19.35 -81.19
CA ASP A 119 27.91 18.95 -82.59
C ASP A 119 27.59 20.14 -83.53
N LYS A 120 26.78 21.09 -83.06
CA LYS A 120 26.46 22.31 -83.82
C LYS A 120 27.65 23.28 -83.92
N ILE A 121 28.43 23.43 -82.85
CA ILE A 121 29.61 24.30 -82.86
C ILE A 121 30.67 23.71 -83.78
N GLU A 122 30.87 22.39 -83.74
CA GLU A 122 31.82 21.70 -84.61
C GLU A 122 31.44 21.83 -86.09
N ALA A 123 30.16 21.63 -86.43
CA ALA A 123 29.67 21.82 -87.80
C ALA A 123 29.84 23.26 -88.33
N VAL A 124 29.62 24.27 -87.48
CA VAL A 124 29.84 25.68 -87.84
C VAL A 124 31.34 25.96 -88.04
N TRP A 125 32.19 25.37 -87.21
CA TRP A 125 33.64 25.52 -87.31
C TRP A 125 34.20 24.89 -88.59
N GLU A 126 33.75 23.69 -88.95
CA GLU A 126 34.12 23.04 -90.22
C GLU A 126 33.65 23.82 -91.44
N ALA A 127 32.43 24.37 -91.42
CA ALA A 127 31.91 25.21 -92.51
C ALA A 127 32.74 26.50 -92.70
N LEU A 128 33.19 27.10 -91.60
CA LEU A 128 34.07 28.28 -91.61
C LEU A 128 35.46 27.95 -92.17
N LEU A 129 36.04 26.80 -91.79
CA LEU A 129 37.32 26.32 -92.32
C LEU A 129 37.25 26.05 -93.83
N LEU A 130 36.14 25.51 -94.33
CA LEU A 130 35.90 25.31 -95.76
C LEU A 130 35.81 26.64 -96.51
N GLN A 131 35.11 27.65 -95.97
CA GLN A 131 35.05 28.98 -96.59
C GLN A 131 36.42 29.70 -96.65
N PHE A 132 37.31 29.44 -95.71
CA PHE A 132 38.66 30.02 -95.72
C PHE A 132 39.60 29.35 -96.73
N ASN A 133 39.39 28.06 -97.04
CA ASN A 133 40.23 27.31 -97.98
C ASN A 133 39.87 27.58 -99.46
N ASP A 134 38.70 28.15 -99.76
CA ASP A 134 38.25 28.47 -101.12
C ASP A 134 38.72 29.85 -101.63
N PHE A 135 39.57 30.57 -100.89
CA PHE A 135 40.18 31.81 -101.40
C PHE A 135 41.35 31.48 -102.36
N PRO A 136 41.25 31.79 -103.66
CA PRO A 136 42.34 31.57 -104.60
C PRO A 136 43.53 32.49 -104.26
N PRO A 137 44.80 32.00 -104.25
CA PRO A 137 45.94 32.78 -103.77
C PRO A 137 46.38 33.95 -104.66
N ASN A 138 45.69 34.22 -105.78
CA ASN A 138 46.20 35.09 -106.83
C ASN A 138 45.11 35.97 -107.45
N ALA A 139 44.73 37.04 -106.77
CA ALA A 139 44.28 38.27 -107.45
C ALA A 139 44.27 39.45 -106.46
N VAL A 140 44.97 40.51 -106.86
CA VAL A 140 44.89 41.93 -106.46
C VAL A 140 46.28 42.45 -106.08
N LYS A 141 46.99 42.86 -107.12
CA LYS A 141 48.02 43.90 -107.04
C LYS A 141 47.33 45.25 -107.25
N ASP A 142 47.80 46.24 -106.49
CA ASP A 142 47.67 47.68 -106.70
C ASP A 142 46.38 48.39 -106.20
N GLN A 143 46.33 48.67 -104.90
CA GLN A 143 45.65 49.84 -104.31
C GLN A 143 46.33 50.25 -102.99
N PRO A 144 46.39 51.55 -102.63
CA PRO A 144 47.26 52.06 -101.57
C PRO A 144 46.83 51.57 -100.17
N SER A 145 47.82 51.09 -99.43
CA SER A 145 47.74 50.05 -98.41
C SER A 145 47.61 50.52 -96.96
N SER A 146 47.13 51.75 -96.68
CA SER A 146 47.10 52.26 -95.30
C SER A 146 45.76 52.11 -94.56
N THR A 147 44.63 51.93 -95.25
CA THR A 147 43.30 51.79 -94.60
C THR A 147 42.92 50.33 -94.33
N SER A 148 43.33 49.41 -95.20
CA SER A 148 43.03 47.98 -95.05
C SER A 148 43.81 47.34 -93.88
N GLU A 149 45.02 47.82 -93.59
CA GLU A 149 45.85 47.34 -92.49
C GLU A 149 45.28 47.78 -91.13
N ASP A 150 44.84 49.03 -91.02
CA ASP A 150 44.18 49.56 -89.82
C ASP A 150 42.84 48.86 -89.51
N GLU A 151 42.05 48.51 -90.54
CA GLU A 151 40.81 47.76 -90.36
C GLU A 151 41.06 46.31 -89.89
N LEU A 152 42.10 45.68 -90.42
CA LEU A 152 42.55 44.36 -89.99
C LEU A 152 43.02 44.38 -88.53
N GLU A 153 43.80 45.38 -88.12
CA GLU A 153 44.23 45.54 -86.72
C GLU A 153 43.05 45.77 -85.77
N ARG A 154 42.06 46.59 -86.15
CA ARG A 154 40.82 46.74 -85.37
C ARG A 154 40.03 45.44 -85.28
N TYR A 155 40.00 44.64 -86.35
CA TYR A 155 39.37 43.32 -86.34
C TYR A 155 40.11 42.36 -85.39
N LYS A 156 41.44 42.26 -85.47
CA LYS A 156 42.26 41.46 -84.54
C LYS A 156 42.02 41.87 -83.09
N GLN A 157 41.97 43.16 -82.80
CA GLN A 157 41.68 43.66 -81.46
C GLN A 157 40.28 43.23 -80.98
N ARG A 158 39.24 43.35 -81.82
CA ARG A 158 37.88 42.88 -81.47
C ARG A 158 37.81 41.38 -81.25
N VAL A 159 38.51 40.58 -82.06
CA VAL A 159 38.59 39.13 -81.87
C VAL A 159 39.31 38.82 -80.56
N ALA A 160 40.44 39.46 -80.28
CA ALA A 160 41.20 39.26 -79.06
C ALA A 160 40.40 39.65 -77.79
N THR A 161 39.65 40.76 -77.82
CA THR A 161 38.78 41.14 -76.69
C THR A 161 37.62 40.17 -76.50
N THR A 162 37.00 39.73 -77.60
CA THR A 162 35.91 38.73 -77.56
C THR A 162 36.41 37.40 -77.01
N MET A 163 37.58 36.93 -77.46
CA MET A 163 38.21 35.69 -76.99
C MET A 163 38.60 35.77 -75.51
N LYS A 164 39.12 36.92 -75.04
CA LYS A 164 39.37 37.14 -73.60
C LYS A 164 38.09 37.12 -72.77
N LEU A 165 36.98 37.65 -73.28
CA LEU A 165 35.69 37.62 -72.59
C LEU A 165 35.09 36.21 -72.57
N GLN A 166 35.20 35.46 -73.67
CA GLN A 166 34.83 34.05 -73.73
C GLN A 166 35.66 33.21 -72.76
N GLN A 167 36.97 33.44 -72.67
CA GLN A 167 37.83 32.77 -71.71
C GLN A 167 37.38 33.04 -70.27
N LYS A 168 37.16 34.30 -69.89
CA LYS A 168 36.65 34.66 -68.55
C LYS A 168 35.29 34.03 -68.26
N ASN A 169 34.40 33.96 -69.24
CA ASN A 169 33.11 33.29 -69.09
C ASN A 169 33.29 31.78 -68.88
N SER A 170 34.17 31.13 -69.65
CA SER A 170 34.49 29.71 -69.48
C SER A 170 35.10 29.40 -68.11
N GLU A 171 35.99 30.27 -67.60
CA GLU A 171 36.56 30.15 -66.26
C GLU A 171 35.50 30.34 -65.16
N ALA A 172 34.59 31.32 -65.32
CA ALA A 172 33.49 31.54 -64.38
C ALA A 172 32.52 30.34 -64.34
N LEU A 173 32.16 29.80 -65.50
CA LEU A 173 31.32 28.59 -65.59
C LEU A 173 32.03 27.37 -65.00
N GLN A 174 33.34 27.21 -65.25
CA GLN A 174 34.13 26.12 -64.67
C GLN A 174 34.14 26.20 -63.14
N ASN A 175 34.32 27.40 -62.57
CA ASN A 175 34.26 27.59 -61.12
C ASN A 175 32.88 27.26 -60.54
N GLN A 176 31.79 27.65 -61.23
CA GLN A 176 30.43 27.30 -60.82
C GLN A 176 30.20 25.79 -60.86
N VAL A 177 30.70 25.09 -61.89
CA VAL A 177 30.61 23.62 -61.99
C VAL A 177 31.33 22.97 -60.82
N VAL A 178 32.53 23.42 -60.47
CA VAL A 178 33.29 22.89 -59.32
C VAL A 178 32.56 23.17 -58.00
N GLU A 179 32.01 24.37 -57.81
CA GLU A 179 31.24 24.71 -56.61
C GLU A 179 29.97 23.85 -56.48
N LEU A 180 29.24 23.65 -57.59
CA LEU A 180 28.06 22.79 -57.61
C LEU A 180 28.42 21.32 -57.34
N GLN A 181 29.54 20.83 -57.88
CA GLN A 181 30.05 19.49 -57.59
C GLN A 181 30.40 19.32 -56.11
N GLN A 182 31.04 20.31 -55.48
CA GLN A 182 31.34 20.27 -54.05
C GLN A 182 30.06 20.27 -53.20
N ARG A 183 29.07 21.11 -53.55
CA ARG A 183 27.77 21.14 -52.86
C ARG A 183 27.03 19.82 -53.01
N LEU A 184 27.05 19.20 -54.20
CA LEU A 184 26.47 17.88 -54.44
C LEU A 184 27.12 16.82 -53.55
N GLN A 185 28.45 16.77 -53.49
CA GLN A 185 29.18 15.81 -52.65
C GLN A 185 28.86 15.96 -51.16
N LEU A 186 28.73 17.21 -50.68
CA LEU A 186 28.34 17.47 -49.29
C LEU A 186 26.90 16.98 -49.02
N ALA A 187 25.96 17.25 -49.93
CA ALA A 187 24.58 16.79 -49.81
C ALA A 187 24.47 15.26 -49.87
N GLU A 188 25.26 14.60 -50.73
CA GLU A 188 25.33 13.14 -50.79
C GLU A 188 25.85 12.53 -49.48
N LYS A 189 26.89 13.13 -48.89
CA LYS A 189 27.43 12.70 -47.60
C LYS A 189 26.40 12.87 -46.47
N GLU A 190 25.72 14.01 -46.42
CA GLU A 190 24.68 14.27 -45.43
C GLU A 190 23.50 13.28 -45.58
N LEU A 191 23.12 12.95 -46.82
CA LEU A 191 22.09 11.96 -47.10
C LEU A 191 22.51 10.55 -46.64
N GLN A 192 23.78 10.17 -46.86
CA GLN A 192 24.33 8.90 -46.36
C GLN A 192 24.33 8.84 -44.83
N GLU A 193 24.73 9.92 -44.15
CA GLU A 193 24.69 10.01 -42.69
C GLU A 193 23.25 9.90 -42.15
N ARG A 194 22.30 10.57 -42.80
CA ARG A 194 20.86 10.45 -42.47
C ARG A 194 20.33 9.04 -42.69
N ALA A 195 20.71 8.38 -43.79
CA ALA A 195 20.31 7.00 -44.07
C ALA A 195 20.85 6.02 -43.01
N ALA A 196 22.12 6.17 -42.61
CA ALA A 196 22.70 5.37 -41.53
C ALA A 196 22.00 5.61 -40.19
N ALA A 197 21.66 6.87 -39.87
CA ALA A 197 20.92 7.20 -38.66
C ALA A 197 19.48 6.64 -38.66
N LEU A 198 18.83 6.58 -39.82
CA LEU A 198 17.52 5.94 -39.98
C LEU A 198 17.60 4.42 -39.77
N SER A 199 18.60 3.75 -40.37
CA SER A 199 18.85 2.32 -40.14
C SER A 199 19.04 2.00 -38.66
N GLY A 200 19.83 2.81 -37.94
CA GLY A 200 20.00 2.62 -36.50
C GLY A 200 18.70 2.82 -35.70
N LYS A 201 17.81 3.72 -36.14
CA LYS A 201 16.49 3.88 -35.52
C LYS A 201 15.60 2.66 -35.78
N GLU A 202 15.59 2.14 -37.01
CA GLU A 202 14.82 0.94 -37.35
C GLU A 202 15.24 -0.28 -36.50
N GLU A 203 16.54 -0.46 -36.27
CA GLU A 203 17.06 -1.49 -35.35
C GLU A 203 16.54 -1.31 -33.91
N THR A 204 16.53 -0.08 -33.40
CA THR A 204 15.99 0.19 -32.05
C THR A 204 14.48 -0.05 -31.96
N VAL A 205 13.72 0.27 -33.01
CA VAL A 205 12.28 0.00 -33.07
C VAL A 205 12.03 -1.51 -33.07
N SER A 206 12.76 -2.26 -33.89
CA SER A 206 12.65 -3.73 -33.94
C SER A 206 12.95 -4.39 -32.59
N LEU A 207 13.97 -3.90 -31.86
CA LEU A 207 14.27 -4.38 -30.50
C LEU A 207 13.14 -4.07 -29.52
N LEU A 208 12.53 -2.87 -29.59
CA LEU A 208 11.41 -2.49 -28.72
C LEU A 208 10.17 -3.33 -29.01
N GLU A 209 9.85 -3.59 -30.27
CA GLU A 209 8.77 -4.49 -30.68
C GLU A 209 8.97 -5.91 -30.14
N GLN A 210 10.19 -6.45 -30.24
CA GLN A 210 10.52 -7.76 -29.68
C GLN A 210 10.32 -7.81 -28.15
N ARG A 211 10.74 -6.75 -27.43
CA ARG A 211 10.55 -6.67 -25.97
C ARG A 211 9.07 -6.54 -25.62
N LEU A 212 8.30 -5.76 -26.37
CA LEU A 212 6.86 -5.62 -26.19
C LEU A 212 6.16 -6.97 -26.33
N SER A 213 6.42 -7.71 -27.42
CA SER A 213 5.84 -9.04 -27.62
C SER A 213 6.27 -10.06 -26.56
N SER A 214 7.47 -9.92 -25.97
CA SER A 214 7.89 -10.75 -24.84
C SER A 214 7.10 -10.45 -23.56
N VAL A 215 6.81 -9.18 -23.30
CA VAL A 215 6.02 -8.75 -22.14
C VAL A 215 4.56 -9.15 -22.30
N GLU A 216 4.00 -8.97 -23.51
CA GLU A 216 2.63 -9.42 -23.83
C GLU A 216 2.48 -10.92 -23.60
N ARG A 217 3.44 -11.74 -24.06
CA ARG A 217 3.42 -13.19 -23.80
C ARG A 217 3.48 -13.53 -22.31
N ALA A 218 4.35 -12.86 -21.54
CA ALA A 218 4.44 -13.09 -20.10
C ALA A 218 3.15 -12.67 -19.37
N TYR A 219 2.49 -11.61 -19.84
CA TYR A 219 1.20 -11.17 -19.33
C TYR A 219 0.10 -12.20 -19.65
N GLU A 220 0.06 -12.72 -20.88
CA GLU A 220 -0.86 -13.79 -21.26
C GLU A 220 -0.65 -15.06 -20.43
N GLU A 221 0.60 -15.46 -20.17
CA GLU A 221 0.92 -16.59 -19.27
C GLU A 221 0.41 -16.33 -17.85
N LEU A 222 0.66 -15.14 -17.30
CA LEU A 222 0.19 -14.77 -15.97
C LEU A 222 -1.35 -14.73 -15.91
N GLN A 223 -1.99 -14.22 -16.95
CA GLN A 223 -3.44 -14.21 -17.04
C GLN A 223 -4.00 -15.64 -17.16
N GLN A 224 -3.36 -16.54 -17.92
CA GLN A 224 -3.72 -17.96 -17.94
C GLN A 224 -3.57 -18.60 -16.56
N THR A 225 -2.53 -18.25 -15.78
CA THR A 225 -2.42 -18.75 -14.39
C THR A 225 -3.50 -18.22 -13.47
N HIS A 226 -4.01 -17.01 -13.72
CA HIS A 226 -5.12 -16.43 -12.95
C HIS A 226 -6.49 -16.97 -13.37
N ASP A 227 -6.68 -17.23 -14.66
CA ASP A 227 -7.93 -17.76 -15.23
C ASP A 227 -8.05 -19.28 -15.06
N THR A 228 -6.93 -19.98 -14.81
CA THR A 228 -6.97 -21.34 -14.27
C THR A 228 -7.66 -21.25 -12.91
N PRO A 229 -8.80 -21.92 -12.70
CA PRO A 229 -9.73 -21.61 -11.62
C PRO A 229 -9.02 -21.55 -10.28
N LEU A 230 -9.45 -20.60 -9.43
CA LEU A 230 -9.03 -20.29 -8.05
C LEU A 230 -8.69 -21.48 -7.11
N GLY A 231 -8.90 -22.72 -7.53
CA GLY A 231 -8.25 -23.91 -7.01
C GLY A 231 -6.76 -23.94 -7.33
N GLY A 232 -6.00 -23.01 -6.75
CA GLY A 232 -4.59 -23.28 -6.53
C GLY A 232 -4.47 -24.59 -5.73
N PRO A 233 -3.42 -25.40 -5.91
CA PRO A 233 -3.24 -26.71 -5.23
C PRO A 233 -3.27 -26.65 -3.69
N ASN A 234 -3.37 -25.45 -3.11
CA ASN A 234 -3.49 -25.21 -1.69
C ASN A 234 -4.93 -25.01 -1.20
N MET A 235 -5.88 -24.58 -2.06
CA MET A 235 -7.26 -24.33 -1.63
C MET A 235 -7.96 -25.62 -1.21
N ASP A 236 -7.84 -26.70 -1.98
CA ASP A 236 -8.43 -27.99 -1.61
C ASP A 236 -7.87 -28.52 -0.28
N ARG A 237 -6.58 -28.26 -0.02
CA ARG A 237 -5.92 -28.64 1.23
C ARG A 237 -6.39 -27.78 2.41
N ILE A 238 -6.62 -26.48 2.18
CA ILE A 238 -7.17 -25.56 3.18
C ILE A 238 -8.61 -25.96 3.48
N SER A 239 -9.45 -26.18 2.47
CA SER A 239 -10.84 -26.61 2.65
C SER A 239 -10.93 -27.96 3.40
N ALA A 240 -10.09 -28.94 3.06
CA ALA A 240 -10.04 -30.21 3.79
C ALA A 240 -9.49 -30.09 5.22
N MET A 241 -8.78 -29.02 5.55
CA MET A 241 -8.34 -28.73 6.91
C MET A 241 -9.44 -28.01 7.69
N GLU A 242 -10.14 -27.07 7.05
CA GLU A 242 -11.31 -26.37 7.59
C GLU A 242 -12.42 -27.35 7.95
N GLU A 243 -12.77 -28.28 7.05
CA GLU A 243 -13.77 -29.32 7.28
C GLU A 243 -13.42 -30.19 8.49
N ARG A 244 -12.15 -30.61 8.62
CA ARG A 244 -11.70 -31.41 9.79
C ARG A 244 -11.77 -30.64 11.10
N MET A 245 -11.44 -29.35 11.10
CA MET A 245 -11.57 -28.53 12.31
C MET A 245 -13.05 -28.32 12.69
N GLU A 246 -13.93 -28.18 11.70
CA GLU A 246 -15.36 -28.07 11.94
C GLU A 246 -15.93 -29.36 12.54
N GLU A 247 -15.54 -30.53 12.02
CA GLU A 247 -15.88 -31.84 12.60
C GLU A 247 -15.39 -32.00 14.05
N GLU A 248 -14.16 -31.55 14.36
CA GLU A 248 -13.61 -31.59 15.71
C GLU A 248 -14.37 -30.67 16.68
N LEU A 249 -14.77 -29.48 16.22
CA LEU A 249 -15.57 -28.55 17.01
C LEU A 249 -16.96 -29.11 17.30
N ASP A 250 -17.62 -29.69 16.31
CA ASP A 250 -18.93 -30.29 16.47
C ASP A 250 -18.90 -31.52 17.38
N ARG A 251 -17.84 -32.32 17.28
CA ARG A 251 -17.59 -33.41 18.22
C ARG A 251 -17.43 -32.90 19.66
N LEU A 252 -16.61 -31.87 19.88
CA LEU A 252 -16.42 -31.29 21.21
C LEU A 252 -17.74 -30.72 21.76
N ARG A 253 -18.52 -30.01 20.94
CA ARG A 253 -19.85 -29.53 21.33
C ARG A 253 -20.76 -30.67 21.77
N ALA A 254 -20.78 -31.79 21.04
CA ALA A 254 -21.56 -32.96 21.40
C ALA A 254 -21.09 -33.60 22.73
N GLU A 255 -19.78 -33.71 22.94
CA GLU A 255 -19.19 -34.21 24.19
C GLU A 255 -19.55 -33.32 25.39
N PHE A 256 -19.50 -31.98 25.23
CA PHE A 256 -19.93 -31.03 26.27
C PHE A 256 -21.42 -31.15 26.60
N MET A 257 -22.29 -31.23 25.58
CA MET A 257 -23.72 -31.43 25.79
C MET A 257 -24.02 -32.75 26.50
N GLN A 258 -23.30 -33.83 26.15
CA GLN A 258 -23.46 -35.12 26.80
C GLN A 258 -23.03 -35.06 28.28
N HIS A 259 -21.91 -34.41 28.57
CA HIS A 259 -21.44 -34.24 29.94
C HIS A 259 -22.41 -33.39 30.78
N GLU A 260 -22.87 -32.27 30.24
CA GLU A 260 -23.85 -31.39 30.91
C GLU A 260 -25.15 -32.14 31.20
N ASN A 261 -25.68 -32.89 30.23
CA ASN A 261 -26.87 -33.71 30.43
C ASN A 261 -26.66 -34.78 31.52
N THR A 262 -25.49 -35.40 31.57
CA THR A 262 -25.16 -36.39 32.61
C THR A 262 -25.16 -35.75 34.01
N VAL A 263 -24.55 -34.57 34.14
CA VAL A 263 -24.53 -33.82 35.41
C VAL A 263 -25.95 -33.39 35.81
N LEU A 264 -26.76 -32.91 34.86
CA LEU A 264 -28.15 -32.54 35.12
C LEU A 264 -28.98 -33.74 35.60
N MET A 265 -28.81 -34.92 34.99
CA MET A 265 -29.47 -36.15 35.45
C MET A 265 -29.02 -36.53 36.86
N GLN A 266 -27.72 -36.49 37.16
CA GLN A 266 -27.22 -36.77 38.53
C GLN A 266 -27.78 -35.80 39.56
N HIS A 267 -27.86 -34.51 39.23
CA HIS A 267 -28.45 -33.50 40.12
C HIS A 267 -29.96 -33.73 40.31
N HIS A 268 -30.67 -34.14 39.26
CA HIS A 268 -32.08 -34.49 39.34
C HIS A 268 -32.32 -35.69 40.26
N ASP A 269 -31.55 -36.76 40.08
CA ASP A 269 -31.63 -37.97 40.90
C ASP A 269 -31.34 -37.65 42.39
N GLU A 270 -30.36 -36.80 42.68
CA GLU A 270 -30.03 -36.39 44.04
C GLU A 270 -31.14 -35.53 44.68
N LEU A 271 -31.76 -34.63 43.91
CA LEU A 271 -32.92 -33.86 44.37
C LEU A 271 -34.12 -34.76 44.69
N GLU A 272 -34.41 -35.74 43.83
CA GLU A 272 -35.49 -36.71 44.07
C GLU A 272 -35.20 -37.58 45.31
N ARG A 273 -33.93 -37.98 45.50
CA ARG A 273 -33.48 -38.71 46.68
C ARG A 273 -33.66 -37.89 47.96
N LEU A 274 -33.25 -36.62 47.96
CA LEU A 274 -33.41 -35.71 49.10
C LEU A 274 -34.88 -35.44 49.41
N GLN A 275 -35.71 -35.22 48.39
CA GLN A 275 -37.14 -35.07 48.55
C GLN A 275 -37.76 -36.33 49.18
N SER A 276 -37.42 -37.51 48.68
CA SER A 276 -37.90 -38.78 49.21
C SER A 276 -37.44 -39.03 50.66
N MET A 277 -36.28 -38.53 51.06
CA MET A 277 -35.86 -38.55 52.47
C MET A 277 -36.70 -37.60 53.32
N HIS A 278 -36.87 -36.36 52.86
CA HIS A 278 -37.64 -35.35 53.57
C HIS A 278 -39.10 -35.76 53.79
N GLU A 279 -39.75 -36.34 52.77
CA GLU A 279 -41.11 -36.87 52.88
C GLU A 279 -41.21 -37.99 53.93
N ARG A 280 -40.21 -38.88 54.00
CA ARG A 280 -40.13 -39.92 55.05
C ARG A 280 -39.94 -39.33 56.44
N GLU A 281 -39.11 -38.31 56.59
CA GLU A 281 -38.91 -37.61 57.87
C GLU A 281 -40.20 -36.91 58.32
N ILE A 282 -40.91 -36.23 57.41
CA ILE A 282 -42.23 -35.63 57.71
C ILE A 282 -43.22 -36.70 58.19
N GLN A 283 -43.31 -37.83 57.48
CA GLN A 283 -44.19 -38.92 57.88
C GLN A 283 -43.83 -39.48 59.26
N ALA A 284 -42.54 -39.63 59.57
CA ALA A 284 -42.08 -40.07 60.89
C ALA A 284 -42.44 -39.07 62.00
N ILE A 285 -42.28 -37.77 61.75
CA ILE A 285 -42.67 -36.70 62.70
C ILE A 285 -44.19 -36.70 62.92
N GLN A 286 -44.98 -36.87 61.86
CA GLN A 286 -46.44 -36.97 61.95
C GLN A 286 -46.87 -38.18 62.77
N GLN A 287 -46.29 -39.36 62.51
CA GLN A 287 -46.54 -40.57 63.30
C GLN A 287 -46.15 -40.38 64.77
N GLU A 288 -44.99 -39.79 65.05
CA GLU A 288 -44.57 -39.52 66.42
C GLU A 288 -45.52 -38.53 67.13
N ALA A 289 -46.01 -37.52 66.42
CA ALA A 289 -47.00 -36.58 66.95
C ALA A 289 -48.35 -37.25 67.24
N GLU A 290 -48.83 -38.12 66.34
CA GLU A 290 -50.04 -38.92 66.55
C GLU A 290 -49.88 -39.89 67.73
N GLU A 291 -48.73 -40.55 67.87
CA GLU A 291 -48.41 -41.42 69.00
C GLU A 291 -48.32 -40.66 70.33
N ARG A 292 -47.76 -39.44 70.33
CA ARG A 292 -47.74 -38.56 71.52
C ARG A 292 -49.17 -38.18 71.92
N LEU A 293 -50.00 -37.80 70.96
CA LEU A 293 -51.40 -37.44 71.20
C LEU A 293 -52.19 -38.65 71.73
N ALA A 294 -51.99 -39.85 71.16
CA ALA A 294 -52.59 -41.09 71.66
C ALA A 294 -52.18 -41.39 73.11
N ARG A 295 -50.89 -41.26 73.44
CA ARG A 295 -50.37 -41.43 74.81
C ARG A 295 -50.96 -40.41 75.80
N GLU A 296 -51.13 -39.15 75.40
CA GLU A 296 -51.75 -38.12 76.24
C GLU A 296 -53.25 -38.38 76.46
N LEU A 297 -53.96 -38.83 75.43
CA LEU A 297 -55.39 -39.16 75.50
C LEU A 297 -55.63 -40.37 76.43
N ASP A 298 -54.80 -41.41 76.35
CA ASP A 298 -54.81 -42.55 77.27
C ASP A 298 -54.48 -42.12 78.72
N ALA A 299 -53.48 -41.25 78.90
CA ALA A 299 -53.15 -40.71 80.22
C ALA A 299 -54.31 -39.91 80.82
N ALA A 300 -54.99 -39.08 80.03
CA ALA A 300 -56.15 -38.30 80.44
C ALA A 300 -57.36 -39.20 80.80
N LEU A 301 -57.57 -40.30 80.08
CA LEU A 301 -58.63 -41.28 80.38
C LEU A 301 -58.32 -42.12 81.64
N SER A 302 -57.04 -42.33 81.96
CA SER A 302 -56.61 -43.06 83.16
C SER A 302 -56.72 -42.24 84.47
N PHE A 303 -56.85 -40.91 84.38
CA PHE A 303 -57.04 -39.99 85.51
C PHE A 303 -58.50 -39.50 85.63
N GLN A 304 -59.42 -40.38 86.04
CA GLN A 304 -60.71 -39.97 86.63
C GLN A 304 -60.71 -40.23 88.15
N LYS A 305 -60.27 -39.24 88.92
CA LYS A 305 -60.68 -39.05 90.32
C LYS A 305 -60.73 -37.54 90.62
N PRO A 306 -61.83 -37.00 91.17
CA PRO A 306 -61.94 -35.56 91.39
C PRO A 306 -61.21 -35.17 92.66
N GLN A 307 -60.21 -34.30 92.55
CA GLN A 307 -59.70 -33.58 93.72
C GLN A 307 -59.12 -32.21 93.34
N ALA A 308 -59.88 -31.19 93.78
CA ALA A 308 -59.47 -29.89 94.30
C ALA A 308 -58.22 -29.21 93.72
N MET A 309 -58.49 -28.06 93.08
CA MET A 309 -57.67 -26.85 92.94
C MET A 309 -56.42 -26.78 93.85
N PRO A 310 -55.32 -26.26 93.29
CA PRO A 310 -54.81 -25.01 93.84
C PRO A 310 -54.52 -23.94 92.76
N SER A 311 -54.92 -22.71 93.13
CA SER A 311 -54.33 -21.39 92.84
C SER A 311 -53.43 -21.20 91.60
N PRO A 312 -53.78 -20.26 90.69
CA PRO A 312 -52.90 -19.83 89.61
C PRO A 312 -51.89 -18.81 90.14
N SER A 313 -50.65 -19.24 90.39
CA SER A 313 -49.52 -18.33 90.52
C SER A 313 -49.03 -17.99 89.11
N SER A 314 -49.31 -16.77 88.68
CA SER A 314 -48.81 -16.11 87.47
C SER A 314 -47.29 -16.24 87.29
N PRO A 315 -46.84 -16.62 86.08
CA PRO A 315 -45.82 -15.84 85.39
C PRO A 315 -46.17 -15.66 83.90
N SER A 316 -47.44 -15.45 83.53
CA SER A 316 -47.81 -15.49 82.10
C SER A 316 -47.55 -14.19 81.32
N THR A 317 -47.25 -13.07 81.97
CA THR A 317 -47.12 -11.79 81.22
C THR A 317 -45.77 -11.62 80.50
N GLN A 318 -44.72 -12.36 80.87
CA GLN A 318 -43.38 -12.17 80.29
C GLN A 318 -43.14 -13.09 79.08
N GLU A 319 -43.64 -14.33 79.13
CA GLU A 319 -43.59 -15.26 77.99
C GLU A 319 -44.57 -14.86 76.88
N ASP A 320 -45.77 -14.38 77.25
CA ASP A 320 -46.72 -13.82 76.27
C ASP A 320 -46.17 -12.54 75.63
N ALA A 321 -45.42 -11.71 76.37
CA ALA A 321 -44.76 -10.54 75.81
C ALA A 321 -43.64 -10.90 74.83
N ALA A 322 -42.80 -11.89 75.16
CA ALA A 322 -41.74 -12.38 74.28
C ALA A 322 -42.32 -13.05 73.01
N TYR A 323 -43.41 -13.80 73.14
CA TYR A 323 -44.11 -14.41 72.00
C TYR A 323 -44.77 -13.35 71.09
N LEU A 324 -45.38 -12.31 71.66
CA LEU A 324 -45.94 -11.19 70.91
C LEU A 324 -44.84 -10.36 70.22
N GLU A 325 -43.67 -10.20 70.85
CA GLU A 325 -42.51 -9.54 70.24
C GLU A 325 -41.96 -10.36 69.06
N LEU A 326 -41.85 -11.68 69.22
CA LEU A 326 -41.43 -12.58 68.14
C LEU A 326 -42.42 -12.61 66.96
N LEU A 327 -43.73 -12.60 67.23
CA LEU A 327 -44.77 -12.47 66.19
C LEU A 327 -44.64 -11.16 65.43
N LYS A 328 -44.34 -10.07 66.13
CA LYS A 328 -44.14 -8.75 65.53
C LYS A 328 -42.86 -8.70 64.70
N GLU A 329 -41.78 -9.33 65.15
CA GLU A 329 -40.55 -9.48 64.37
C GLU A 329 -40.78 -10.33 63.12
N PHE A 330 -41.54 -11.42 63.23
CA PHE A 330 -41.90 -12.27 62.09
C PHE A 330 -42.73 -11.50 61.05
N GLU A 331 -43.74 -10.74 61.48
CA GLU A 331 -44.55 -9.90 60.59
C GLU A 331 -43.70 -8.81 59.92
N ALA A 332 -42.75 -8.21 60.65
CA ALA A 332 -41.79 -7.26 60.10
C ALA A 332 -40.88 -7.93 59.05
N LEU A 333 -40.39 -9.14 59.31
CA LEU A 333 -39.53 -9.90 58.40
C LEU A 333 -40.29 -10.30 57.12
N GLU A 334 -41.55 -10.74 57.25
CA GLU A 334 -42.41 -11.02 56.11
C GLU A 334 -42.65 -9.76 55.27
N SER A 335 -42.85 -8.60 55.91
CA SER A 335 -43.03 -7.34 55.19
C SER A 335 -41.77 -6.98 54.39
N GLN A 336 -40.58 -7.17 54.96
CA GLN A 336 -39.30 -6.96 54.28
C GLN A 336 -39.08 -7.96 53.13
N HIS A 337 -39.47 -9.20 53.30
CA HIS A 337 -39.39 -10.21 52.25
C HIS A 337 -40.30 -9.85 51.07
N ARG A 338 -41.53 -9.39 51.34
CA ARG A 338 -42.45 -8.90 50.30
C ARG A 338 -41.89 -7.69 49.57
N THR A 339 -41.24 -6.73 50.25
CA THR A 339 -40.61 -5.58 49.59
C THR A 339 -39.43 -6.00 48.71
N LEU A 340 -38.58 -6.93 49.18
CA LEU A 340 -37.46 -7.46 48.39
C LEU A 340 -37.93 -8.20 47.13
N ILE A 341 -39.01 -8.98 47.23
CA ILE A 341 -39.63 -9.63 46.06
C ILE A 341 -40.13 -8.58 45.05
N GLN A 342 -40.78 -7.51 45.53
CA GLN A 342 -41.25 -6.42 44.68
C GLN A 342 -40.10 -5.67 44.00
N GLU A 343 -39.03 -5.35 44.72
CA GLU A 343 -37.83 -4.71 44.16
C GLU A 343 -37.13 -5.59 43.13
N HIS A 344 -36.99 -6.89 43.43
CA HIS A 344 -36.42 -7.84 42.49
C HIS A 344 -37.29 -7.97 41.22
N ALA A 345 -38.62 -8.00 41.36
CA ALA A 345 -39.53 -8.00 40.22
C ALA A 345 -39.44 -6.69 39.41
N ALA A 346 -39.33 -5.54 40.07
CA ALA A 346 -39.13 -4.24 39.42
C ALA A 346 -37.81 -4.21 38.65
N MET A 347 -36.72 -4.69 39.25
CA MET A 347 -35.40 -4.75 38.62
C MET A 347 -35.36 -5.70 37.43
N LYS A 348 -36.04 -6.87 37.54
CA LYS A 348 -36.22 -7.80 36.44
C LYS A 348 -37.00 -7.17 35.28
N ASN A 349 -38.03 -6.38 35.57
CA ASN A 349 -38.79 -5.64 34.56
C ASN A 349 -37.93 -4.55 33.90
N ILE A 350 -37.13 -3.80 34.67
CA ILE A 350 -36.18 -2.82 34.12
C ILE A 350 -35.15 -3.49 33.20
N MET A 351 -34.55 -4.63 33.62
CA MET A 351 -33.62 -5.38 32.78
C MET A 351 -34.29 -5.89 31.50
N GLN A 352 -35.53 -6.37 31.59
CA GLN A 352 -36.27 -6.83 30.43
C GLN A 352 -36.61 -5.67 29.48
N GLN A 353 -36.94 -4.49 29.99
CA GLN A 353 -37.12 -3.27 29.20
C GLN A 353 -35.82 -2.82 28.53
N LEU A 354 -34.68 -2.89 29.22
CA LEU A 354 -33.37 -2.56 28.65
C LEU A 354 -32.95 -3.54 27.54
N ASN A 355 -33.22 -4.84 27.73
CA ASN A 355 -32.95 -5.84 26.69
C ASN A 355 -33.90 -5.68 25.50
N SER A 356 -35.20 -5.45 25.74
CA SER A 356 -36.18 -5.22 24.67
C SER A 356 -35.89 -3.93 23.90
N ARG A 357 -35.34 -2.91 24.56
CA ARG A 357 -34.90 -1.67 23.91
C ARG A 357 -33.66 -1.88 23.04
N LYS A 358 -32.77 -2.80 23.44
CA LYS A 358 -31.57 -3.15 22.66
C LYS A 358 -31.91 -3.84 21.33
N ASP A 359 -33.05 -4.52 21.25
CA ASP A 359 -33.51 -5.21 20.03
C ASP A 359 -34.44 -4.35 19.15
N ALA A 360 -35.01 -3.26 19.70
CA ALA A 360 -35.92 -2.35 18.97
C ALA A 360 -35.26 -1.04 18.51
N GLU A 361 -34.09 -0.68 19.05
CA GLU A 361 -33.33 0.54 18.73
C GLU A 361 -32.15 0.18 17.81
N GLY A 362 -32.45 -0.46 16.68
CA GLY A 362 -31.58 -0.55 15.51
C GLY A 362 -31.57 0.76 14.72
N THR A 363 -31.42 1.90 15.40
CA THR A 363 -31.11 3.20 14.79
C THR A 363 -30.74 4.19 15.90
N ASP A 364 -29.57 4.79 15.72
CA ASP A 364 -29.04 6.01 16.32
C ASP A 364 -28.56 6.07 17.78
N ASP A 365 -27.34 6.60 17.87
CA ASP A 365 -26.70 7.28 18.99
C ASP A 365 -26.29 6.50 20.24
N ARG A 366 -25.06 5.94 20.19
CA ARG A 366 -23.94 6.46 20.98
C ARG A 366 -22.58 5.81 20.68
N LYS A 367 -21.69 6.66 20.13
CA LYS A 367 -20.26 6.79 20.49
C LYS A 367 -19.35 5.55 20.33
N ALA A 368 -19.04 5.25 19.07
CA ALA A 368 -17.65 5.11 18.65
C ALA A 368 -17.53 5.85 17.31
N ILE A 369 -16.87 7.01 17.32
CA ILE A 369 -16.58 7.79 16.12
C ILE A 369 -15.52 7.00 15.34
N SER A 370 -15.96 6.03 14.55
CA SER A 370 -15.20 5.47 13.44
C SER A 370 -15.82 6.09 12.19
N ILE A 371 -15.26 7.23 11.78
CA ILE A 371 -15.68 7.93 10.57
C ILE A 371 -15.21 7.06 9.40
N SER A 372 -16.10 6.18 8.94
CA SER A 372 -16.04 5.60 7.60
C SER A 372 -16.45 6.68 6.60
N CYS A 373 -15.61 7.69 6.44
CA CYS A 373 -15.73 8.65 5.36
C CYS A 373 -15.26 7.94 4.10
N HIS A 374 -16.16 7.24 3.40
CA HIS A 374 -16.19 6.98 1.95
C HIS A 374 -17.33 5.99 1.69
N GLN A 375 -18.54 6.44 1.30
CA GLN A 375 -19.40 5.77 0.29
C GLN A 375 -20.84 6.31 0.16
N HIS A 376 -21.37 7.14 1.05
CA HIS A 376 -22.73 7.68 0.86
C HIS A 376 -22.72 8.99 0.07
N ASN A 377 -23.10 8.91 -1.21
CA ASN A 377 -23.47 10.08 -2.00
C ASN A 377 -24.86 10.54 -1.55
N PRO A 378 -25.03 11.79 -1.07
CA PRO A 378 -26.33 12.28 -0.62
C PRO A 378 -27.30 12.33 -1.80
N THR A 379 -28.49 11.75 -1.63
CA THR A 379 -29.52 11.67 -2.68
C THR A 379 -30.47 12.86 -2.66
N SER A 380 -30.44 13.67 -1.59
CA SER A 380 -31.26 14.88 -1.46
C SER A 380 -30.45 16.09 -0.99
N LEU A 381 -30.95 17.30 -1.31
CA LEU A 381 -30.35 18.56 -0.87
C LEU A 381 -30.38 18.74 0.66
N ALA A 382 -31.39 18.19 1.34
CA ALA A 382 -31.50 18.25 2.79
C ALA A 382 -30.40 17.38 3.44
N GLU A 383 -30.23 16.15 2.95
CA GLU A 383 -29.18 15.22 3.37
C GLU A 383 -27.77 15.78 3.07
N ALA A 384 -27.59 16.45 1.93
CA ALA A 384 -26.33 17.10 1.61
C ALA A 384 -26.00 18.25 2.59
N LYS A 385 -27.00 19.04 3.02
CA LYS A 385 -26.79 20.11 4.00
C LYS A 385 -26.40 19.57 5.37
N GLU A 386 -27.08 18.51 5.81
CA GLU A 386 -26.80 17.85 7.09
C GLU A 386 -25.42 17.19 7.09
N LEU A 387 -25.03 16.55 5.98
CA LEU A 387 -23.69 16.00 5.79
C LEU A 387 -22.61 17.09 5.81
N ILE A 388 -22.84 18.23 5.15
CA ILE A 388 -21.90 19.36 5.18
C ILE A 388 -21.76 19.92 6.60
N GLU A 389 -22.86 20.07 7.34
CA GLU A 389 -22.85 20.57 8.72
C GLU A 389 -22.14 19.60 9.67
N GLY A 390 -22.36 18.29 9.48
CA GLY A 390 -21.64 17.23 10.20
C GLY A 390 -20.14 17.24 9.90
N LEU A 391 -19.75 17.38 8.63
CA LEU A 391 -18.34 17.50 8.24
C LEU A 391 -17.69 18.77 8.78
N GLN A 392 -18.41 19.89 8.79
CA GLN A 392 -17.92 21.15 9.38
C GLN A 392 -17.70 21.01 10.88
N THR A 393 -18.63 20.36 11.59
CA THR A 393 -18.52 20.13 13.03
C THR A 393 -17.37 19.17 13.37
N CYS A 394 -17.17 18.14 12.54
CA CYS A 394 -16.03 17.23 12.67
C CYS A 394 -14.70 17.96 12.45
N LEU A 395 -14.63 18.81 11.42
CA LEU A 395 -13.45 19.61 11.10
C LEU A 395 -13.09 20.58 12.24
N THR A 396 -14.08 21.29 12.79
CA THR A 396 -13.84 22.22 13.92
C THR A 396 -13.37 21.46 15.16
N THR A 397 -14.02 20.33 15.48
CA THR A 397 -13.66 19.50 16.64
C THR A 397 -12.24 18.94 16.52
N THR A 398 -11.86 18.42 15.35
CA THR A 398 -10.49 17.90 15.13
C THR A 398 -9.45 19.01 15.14
N THR A 399 -9.79 20.20 14.63
CA THR A 399 -8.92 21.38 14.70
C THR A 399 -8.69 21.83 16.14
N ASP A 400 -9.75 21.85 16.96
CA ASP A 400 -9.66 22.18 18.39
C ASP A 400 -8.84 21.14 19.17
N GLN A 401 -9.01 19.84 18.87
CA GLN A 401 -8.22 18.77 19.46
C GLN A 401 -6.74 18.88 19.09
N LEU A 402 -6.41 19.16 17.83
CA LEU A 402 -5.04 19.41 17.40
C LEU A 402 -4.43 20.63 18.07
N TRP A 403 -5.22 21.70 18.25
CA TRP A 403 -4.78 22.89 18.96
C TRP A 403 -4.54 22.62 20.44
N GLN A 404 -5.40 21.84 21.11
CA GLN A 404 -5.21 21.42 22.50
C GLN A 404 -3.98 20.52 22.67
N LEU A 405 -3.76 19.57 21.76
CA LEU A 405 -2.56 18.73 21.73
C LEU A 405 -1.30 19.56 21.52
N LYS A 406 -1.32 20.50 20.57
CA LYS A 406 -0.21 21.44 20.35
C LYS A 406 0.04 22.29 21.60
N LYS A 407 -1.01 22.79 22.26
CA LYS A 407 -0.90 23.56 23.49
C LYS A 407 -0.31 22.71 24.62
N SER A 408 -0.74 21.45 24.77
CA SER A 408 -0.21 20.48 25.73
C SER A 408 1.27 20.18 25.48
N LEU A 409 1.65 20.01 24.21
CA LEU A 409 3.03 19.78 23.77
C LEU A 409 3.92 20.99 24.10
N MET A 410 3.42 22.20 23.84
CA MET A 410 4.13 23.45 24.11
C MET A 410 4.21 23.78 25.62
N SER A 411 3.28 23.28 26.44
CA SER A 411 3.25 23.54 27.88
C SER A 411 4.21 22.68 28.71
N GLY A 412 4.99 21.78 28.10
CA GLY A 412 6.32 21.37 28.57
C GLY A 412 6.49 21.06 30.06
N ASN A 413 5.54 20.36 30.70
CA ASN A 413 5.68 19.90 32.08
C ASN A 413 5.20 18.45 32.17
N GLU A 414 6.11 17.52 31.88
CA GLU A 414 6.50 16.39 32.74
C GLU A 414 7.36 15.40 31.94
N ASN A 415 8.51 15.07 32.52
CA ASN A 415 9.53 14.18 32.00
C ASN A 415 9.06 12.72 31.97
N LYS A 416 8.17 12.38 31.05
CA LYS A 416 8.04 11.02 30.50
C LYS A 416 7.84 11.16 29.00
N ALA A 417 8.90 10.84 28.26
CA ALA A 417 8.79 10.71 26.81
C ALA A 417 7.60 9.78 26.50
N PRO A 418 6.61 10.22 25.70
CA PRO A 418 5.47 9.38 25.37
C PRO A 418 5.98 8.10 24.73
N GLU A 419 5.41 6.99 25.16
CA GLU A 419 5.60 5.64 24.63
C GLU A 419 5.21 5.66 23.14
N GLY A 420 6.19 5.93 22.28
CA GLY A 420 5.97 6.35 20.88
C GLY A 420 7.00 7.35 20.35
N ALA A 421 7.88 7.90 21.19
CA ALA A 421 9.07 8.60 20.73
C ALA A 421 9.93 7.65 19.89
N LEU A 422 10.31 8.09 18.69
CA LEU A 422 11.22 7.35 17.81
C LEU A 422 12.45 6.92 18.61
N ASP A 423 12.70 5.61 18.63
CA ASP A 423 13.89 5.02 19.24
C ASP A 423 15.16 5.82 18.83
N PRO A 424 16.10 6.11 19.74
CA PRO A 424 17.32 6.84 19.41
C PRO A 424 18.07 6.30 18.18
N GLN A 425 17.97 4.99 17.91
CA GLN A 425 18.52 4.38 16.71
C GLN A 425 17.78 4.81 15.43
N HIS A 426 16.44 4.91 15.47
CA HIS A 426 15.65 5.43 14.35
C HIS A 426 15.90 6.92 14.10
N VAL A 427 16.10 7.72 15.15
CA VAL A 427 16.48 9.14 15.00
C VAL A 427 17.84 9.27 14.32
N THR A 428 18.81 8.42 14.70
CA THR A 428 20.14 8.39 14.07
C THR A 428 20.07 7.97 12.60
N TYR A 429 19.27 6.96 12.29
CA TYR A 429 19.05 6.50 10.92
C TYR A 429 18.37 7.57 10.05
N LEU A 430 17.30 8.20 10.57
CA LEU A 430 16.60 9.28 9.89
C LEU A 430 17.52 10.48 9.65
N ARG A 431 18.38 10.82 10.63
CA ARG A 431 19.40 11.85 10.49
C ARG A 431 20.35 11.55 9.32
N SER A 432 20.87 10.33 9.24
CA SER A 432 21.75 9.90 8.14
C SER A 432 21.08 9.98 6.76
N ILE A 433 19.82 9.52 6.65
CA ILE A 433 19.05 9.62 5.41
C ILE A 433 18.90 11.07 4.99
N ILE A 434 18.48 11.93 5.91
CA ILE A 434 18.22 13.34 5.61
C ILE A 434 19.50 14.07 5.22
N VAL A 435 20.63 13.79 5.90
CA VAL A 435 21.96 14.30 5.51
C VAL A 435 22.32 13.86 4.09
N ASN A 436 22.09 12.60 3.72
CA ASN A 436 22.33 12.11 2.36
C ASN A 436 21.42 12.79 1.33
N ILE A 437 20.13 12.98 1.63
CA ILE A 437 19.19 13.70 0.76
C ILE A 437 19.65 15.15 0.55
N PHE A 438 20.09 15.83 1.62
CA PHE A 438 20.63 17.19 1.51
C PHE A 438 21.90 17.24 0.64
N CYS A 439 22.76 16.23 0.72
CA CYS A 439 23.95 16.14 -0.12
C CYS A 439 23.64 15.87 -1.61
N LEU A 440 22.63 15.04 -1.92
CA LEU A 440 22.28 14.63 -3.28
C LEU A 440 21.39 15.62 -4.04
N CYS A 441 20.67 16.50 -3.34
CA CYS A 441 19.75 17.44 -4.00
C CYS A 441 20.47 18.67 -4.55
N ASP A 442 20.74 18.69 -5.85
CA ASP A 442 21.70 19.65 -6.39
C ASP A 442 21.26 21.12 -6.47
N LYS A 443 19.96 21.47 -6.48
CA LYS A 443 19.52 22.85 -6.80
C LYS A 443 18.19 23.33 -6.18
N ASN A 444 17.75 22.76 -5.07
CA ASN A 444 16.44 23.13 -4.52
C ASN A 444 16.56 24.20 -3.41
N SER A 445 16.22 25.45 -3.73
CA SER A 445 16.20 26.56 -2.75
C SER A 445 15.22 26.34 -1.59
N THR A 446 14.23 25.46 -1.77
CA THR A 446 13.28 25.03 -0.72
C THR A 446 13.97 24.14 0.31
N ILE A 447 14.88 23.29 -0.14
CA ILE A 447 15.65 22.36 0.72
C ILE A 447 16.58 23.17 1.64
N ALA A 448 17.25 24.20 1.12
CA ALA A 448 18.06 25.09 1.95
C ALA A 448 17.25 25.78 3.08
N LYS A 449 15.95 26.06 2.87
CA LYS A 449 15.07 26.63 3.90
C LYS A 449 14.60 25.62 4.94
N LEU A 450 14.63 24.33 4.61
CA LEU A 450 14.26 23.24 5.53
C LEU A 450 15.40 22.88 6.49
N LEU A 451 16.65 23.15 6.10
CA LEU A 451 17.84 22.80 6.89
C LEU A 451 17.79 23.28 8.36
N PRO A 452 17.40 24.54 8.69
CA PRO A 452 17.31 25.00 10.07
C PRO A 452 16.23 24.29 10.88
N VAL A 453 15.13 23.91 10.23
CA VAL A 453 13.98 23.23 10.85
C VAL A 453 14.33 21.78 11.12
N THR A 454 14.94 21.08 10.16
CA THR A 454 15.38 19.69 10.35
C THR A 454 16.54 19.59 11.32
N SER A 455 17.45 20.58 11.32
CA SER A 455 18.57 20.63 12.26
C SER A 455 18.11 20.81 13.71
N THR A 456 17.03 21.55 13.96
CA THR A 456 16.47 21.73 15.31
C THR A 456 15.61 20.54 15.73
N LEU A 457 14.82 19.94 14.82
CA LEU A 457 13.98 18.79 15.14
C LEU A 457 14.76 17.48 15.37
N LEU A 458 15.89 17.31 14.68
CA LEU A 458 16.67 16.06 14.72
C LEU A 458 18.03 16.22 15.40
N GLU A 459 18.31 17.40 15.95
CA GLU A 459 19.55 17.74 16.66
C GLU A 459 20.80 17.33 15.85
N PHE A 460 20.99 17.94 14.68
CA PHE A 460 22.13 17.62 13.81
C PHE A 460 23.45 17.87 14.53
N SER A 461 24.37 16.91 14.40
CA SER A 461 25.71 17.07 14.93
C SER A 461 26.50 18.07 14.09
N LYS A 462 27.62 18.54 14.64
CA LYS A 462 28.51 19.43 13.90
C LYS A 462 29.08 18.72 12.66
N GLU A 463 29.38 17.42 12.79
CA GLU A 463 29.85 16.59 11.68
C GLU A 463 28.83 16.50 10.54
N ASP A 464 27.54 16.35 10.86
CA ASP A 464 26.46 16.29 9.87
C ASP A 464 26.33 17.59 9.06
N LEU A 465 26.41 18.73 9.76
CA LEU A 465 26.37 20.05 9.13
C LEU A 465 27.61 20.29 8.26
N ASP A 466 28.78 19.91 8.74
CA ASP A 466 30.04 20.03 7.99
C ASP A 466 29.99 19.17 6.71
N ALA A 467 29.40 17.97 6.74
CA ALA A 467 29.21 17.13 5.56
C ALA A 467 28.26 17.77 4.52
N ILE A 468 27.14 18.35 4.97
CA ILE A 468 26.20 19.06 4.10
C ILE A 468 26.86 20.29 3.46
N TYR A 469 27.58 21.10 4.25
CA TYR A 469 28.24 22.30 3.75
C TYR A 469 29.48 22.02 2.89
N ALA A 470 30.14 20.87 3.07
CA ALA A 470 31.22 20.43 2.18
C ALA A 470 30.70 20.14 0.77
N ASN A 471 29.52 19.52 0.65
CA ASN A 471 28.87 19.27 -0.64
C ASN A 471 28.15 20.50 -1.22
N LYS A 472 27.73 21.45 -0.37
CA LYS A 472 26.99 22.66 -0.76
C LYS A 472 27.58 23.94 -0.12
N PRO A 473 28.75 24.41 -0.59
CA PRO A 473 29.42 25.57 0.01
C PRO A 473 28.60 26.86 -0.13
N GLU A 474 27.72 26.98 -1.12
CA GLU A 474 26.83 28.13 -1.27
C GLU A 474 25.84 28.32 -0.11
N TRP A 475 25.49 27.27 0.64
CA TRP A 475 24.54 27.34 1.76
C TRP A 475 25.18 27.88 3.04
N LYS A 476 26.52 27.95 3.08
CA LYS A 476 27.28 28.50 4.21
C LYS A 476 27.07 30.02 4.37
N ARG A 477 26.51 30.70 3.37
CA ARG A 477 26.21 32.14 3.40
C ARG A 477 24.75 32.41 3.77
N ARG A 478 24.46 32.42 5.06
CA ARG A 478 23.36 33.19 5.71
C ARG A 478 23.41 32.90 7.22
N GLN A 479 24.45 33.39 7.88
CA GLN A 479 24.37 33.79 9.28
C GLN A 479 24.61 35.28 9.35
#